data_AF-A0A9E5QPX3-F1
#
_entry.id   AF-A0A9E5QPX3-F1
#
_cell.length_a   1.000
_cell.length_b   1.000
_cell.length_c   1.000
_cell.angle_alpha   90.00
_cell.angle_beta   90.00
_cell.angle_gamma   90.00
#
_symmetry.space_group_name_H-M   'P 1'
#
loop_
_entity.id
_entity.type
_entity.pdbx_description
1 polymer ?
#
loop_
_entity_poly.entity_id
_entity_poly.type
_entity_poly.pdbx_seq_one_letter_code
_entity_poly.pdbx_strand_id
1 'polypeptide(L)'
;MASGDVSAHYFLKNRTVNVSAWRSVVPKRQPLRPDASDAELFAALQAGQTEALAVLYDRHASLVYGLACHLLQRVGEAEDLTQDIFLALSRSTYDPRRGSLRTFLTVLTRSRSLDRLRSRQ
;
A
#
# COMPACT_ATOMS: atom_id res chain seq x y z
N MET A 1 -39.13 14.78 10.03
CA MET A 1 -38.61 13.54 9.41
C MET A 1 -38.06 13.93 8.06
N ALA A 2 -36.73 14.08 7.98
CA ALA A 2 -36.04 14.70 6.85
C ALA A 2 -35.58 13.63 5.86
N SER A 3 -36.04 13.71 4.61
CA SER A 3 -35.46 12.98 3.48
C SER A 3 -35.13 14.02 2.43
N GLY A 4 -33.94 14.61 2.57
CA GLY A 4 -33.38 15.57 1.62
C GLY A 4 -32.62 14.81 0.55
N ASP A 5 -33.29 14.58 -0.58
CA ASP A 5 -32.73 14.09 -1.82
C ASP A 5 -31.81 15.18 -2.42
N VAL A 6 -30.49 14.97 -2.32
CA VAL A 6 -29.49 15.83 -2.96
C VAL A 6 -28.95 15.11 -4.19
N SER A 7 -29.82 14.90 -5.19
CA SER A 7 -29.44 14.52 -6.55
C SER A 7 -29.95 15.55 -7.55
N ALA A 8 -29.47 16.78 -7.44
CA ALA A 8 -29.68 17.81 -8.45
C ALA A 8 -28.49 18.76 -8.48
N HIS A 9 -27.67 18.61 -9.52
CA HIS A 9 -26.95 19.66 -10.27
C HIS A 9 -25.56 19.17 -10.64
N TYR A 10 -25.47 18.46 -11.77
CA TYR A 10 -24.42 18.63 -12.78
C TYR A 10 -24.74 17.58 -13.83
N PHE A 11 -25.40 17.97 -14.92
CA PHE A 11 -25.15 17.39 -16.25
C PHE A 11 -26.02 18.13 -17.28
N LEU A 12 -25.49 19.26 -17.76
CA LEU A 12 -25.97 19.89 -18.98
C LEU A 12 -25.57 19.04 -20.20
N LYS A 13 -26.56 18.74 -21.04
CA LYS A 13 -26.49 18.78 -22.50
C LYS A 13 -25.55 17.78 -23.20
N ASN A 14 -26.00 16.53 -23.37
CA ASN A 14 -25.68 15.73 -24.56
C ASN A 14 -26.76 14.66 -24.81
N ARG A 15 -27.52 14.82 -25.90
CA ARG A 15 -28.39 13.77 -26.43
C ARG A 15 -27.49 12.67 -27.00
N THR A 16 -27.68 11.42 -26.57
CA THR A 16 -27.02 10.15 -26.98
C THR A 16 -25.88 9.57 -26.12
N VAL A 17 -25.63 10.03 -24.89
CA VAL A 17 -24.78 9.23 -23.97
C VAL A 17 -25.59 8.05 -23.41
N ASN A 18 -25.28 6.85 -23.91
CA ASN A 18 -25.85 5.60 -23.41
C ASN A 18 -25.33 5.34 -21.98
N VAL A 19 -26.16 5.58 -20.98
CA VAL A 19 -25.91 5.32 -19.55
C VAL A 19 -25.72 3.82 -19.21
N SER A 20 -25.67 2.93 -20.19
CA SER A 20 -25.26 1.53 -19.99
C SER A 20 -23.78 1.32 -20.31
N ALA A 21 -23.16 2.21 -21.10
CA ALA A 21 -21.79 2.05 -21.60
C ALA A 21 -20.72 2.31 -20.53
N TRP A 22 -21.03 3.10 -19.49
CA TRP A 22 -20.10 3.36 -18.38
C TRP A 22 -19.90 2.18 -17.44
N ARG A 23 -20.77 1.16 -17.48
CA ARG A 23 -20.64 -0.03 -16.62
C ARG A 23 -19.61 -1.04 -17.16
N SER A 24 -19.19 -0.88 -18.41
CA SER A 24 -18.35 -1.85 -19.14
C SER A 24 -16.84 -1.58 -19.07
N VAL A 25 -16.44 -0.38 -18.62
CA VAL A 25 -15.02 0.07 -18.60
C VAL A 25 -14.44 0.08 -17.18
N VAL A 26 -15.21 -0.26 -16.15
CA VAL A 26 -14.64 -0.46 -14.81
C VAL A 26 -13.84 -1.76 -14.85
N PRO A 27 -12.48 -1.75 -14.79
CA PRO A 27 -11.73 -2.99 -14.67
C PRO A 27 -12.23 -3.68 -13.40
N LYS A 28 -12.75 -4.90 -13.54
CA LYS A 28 -13.22 -5.67 -12.40
C LYS A 28 -12.04 -5.80 -11.43
N ARG A 29 -12.17 -5.25 -10.22
CA ARG A 29 -11.22 -5.51 -9.12
C ARG A 29 -11.19 -7.03 -8.95
N GLN A 30 -10.13 -7.67 -9.43
CA GLN A 30 -9.95 -9.10 -9.23
C GLN A 30 -9.65 -9.31 -7.74
N PRO A 31 -10.34 -10.23 -7.05
CA PRO A 31 -10.04 -10.51 -5.65
C PRO A 31 -8.59 -10.98 -5.51
N LEU A 32 -7.89 -10.45 -4.50
CA LEU A 32 -6.54 -10.88 -4.16
C LEU A 32 -6.57 -12.35 -3.78
N ARG A 33 -5.74 -13.13 -4.45
CA ARG A 33 -5.62 -14.56 -4.16
C ARG A 33 -4.75 -14.75 -2.91
N PRO A 34 -5.10 -15.67 -1.99
CA PRO A 34 -4.29 -15.93 -0.79
C PRO A 34 -2.85 -16.37 -1.12
N ASP A 35 -2.69 -17.07 -2.25
CA ASP A 35 -1.43 -17.61 -2.77
C ASP A 35 -0.68 -16.64 -3.71
N ALA A 36 -1.17 -15.41 -3.88
CA ALA A 36 -0.51 -14.42 -4.72
C ALA A 36 0.93 -14.16 -4.25
N SER A 37 1.86 -14.06 -5.18
CA SER A 37 3.25 -13.72 -4.90
C SER A 37 3.39 -12.27 -4.43
N ASP A 38 4.50 -11.95 -3.76
CA ASP A 38 4.78 -10.58 -3.33
C ASP A 38 4.84 -9.59 -4.50
N ALA A 39 5.27 -10.04 -5.69
CA ALA A 39 5.29 -9.24 -6.91
C ALA A 39 3.88 -8.91 -7.40
N GLU A 40 2.97 -9.89 -7.40
CA GLU A 40 1.57 -9.70 -7.78
C GLU A 40 0.84 -8.79 -6.79
N LEU A 41 1.07 -8.98 -5.48
CA LEU A 41 0.51 -8.12 -4.45
C LEU A 41 1.03 -6.68 -4.58
N PHE A 42 2.32 -6.50 -4.84
CA PHE A 42 2.87 -5.16 -5.08
C PHE A 42 2.28 -4.52 -6.34
N ALA A 43 2.13 -5.27 -7.44
CA ALA A 43 1.48 -4.76 -8.64
C ALA A 43 0.01 -4.36 -8.38
N ALA A 44 -0.73 -5.16 -7.61
CA ALA A 44 -2.10 -4.84 -7.21
C ALA A 44 -2.17 -3.58 -6.34
N LEU A 45 -1.21 -3.42 -5.41
CA LEU A 45 -1.07 -2.21 -4.59
C LEU A 45 -0.86 -0.97 -5.47
N GLN A 46 0.06 -1.04 -6.45
CA GLN A 46 0.30 0.05 -7.40
C GLN A 46 -0.91 0.35 -8.30
N ALA A 47 -1.77 -0.65 -8.54
CA ALA A 47 -3.05 -0.50 -9.24
C ALA A 47 -4.17 0.05 -8.35
N GLY A 48 -3.89 0.40 -7.09
CA GLY A 48 -4.85 1.00 -6.15
C GLY A 48 -5.69 0.00 -5.36
N GLN A 49 -5.35 -1.30 -5.39
CA GLN A 49 -5.98 -2.31 -4.52
C GLN A 49 -5.29 -2.28 -3.15
N THR A 50 -5.77 -1.40 -2.27
CA THR A 50 -5.19 -1.13 -0.95
C THR A 50 -5.16 -2.37 -0.04
N GLU A 51 -6.04 -3.34 -0.27
CA GLU A 51 -6.08 -4.62 0.44
C GLU A 51 -4.77 -5.42 0.26
N ALA A 52 -4.02 -5.18 -0.82
CA ALA A 52 -2.74 -5.85 -1.05
C ALA A 52 -1.68 -5.41 -0.04
N LEU A 53 -1.76 -4.16 0.44
CA LEU A 53 -0.86 -3.69 1.50
C LEU A 53 -1.07 -4.46 2.80
N ALA A 54 -2.31 -4.83 3.14
CA ALA A 54 -2.60 -5.62 4.33
C ALA A 54 -1.96 -7.02 4.24
N VAL A 55 -2.09 -7.70 3.09
CA VAL A 55 -1.45 -9.00 2.89
C VAL A 55 0.08 -8.91 2.94
N LEU A 56 0.67 -7.86 2.35
CA LEU A 56 2.11 -7.61 2.43
C LEU A 56 2.56 -7.29 3.86
N TYR A 57 1.74 -6.55 4.61
CA TYR A 57 1.97 -6.25 6.02
C TYR A 57 1.99 -7.53 6.84
N ASP A 58 0.95 -8.36 6.77
CA ASP A 58 0.84 -9.61 7.53
C ASP A 58 2.03 -10.54 7.26
N ARG A 59 2.51 -10.61 6.01
CA ARG A 59 3.64 -11.46 5.61
C ARG A 59 4.99 -10.95 6.12
N HIS A 60 5.21 -9.64 6.13
CA HIS A 60 6.56 -9.07 6.30
C HIS A 60 6.74 -8.22 7.56
N ALA A 61 5.66 -7.85 8.27
CA ALA A 61 5.73 -6.97 9.43
C ALA A 61 6.61 -7.53 10.54
N SER A 62 6.54 -8.84 10.81
CA SER A 62 7.39 -9.47 11.84
C SER A 62 8.89 -9.32 11.54
N LEU A 63 9.28 -9.40 10.26
CA LEU A 63 10.67 -9.21 9.84
C LEU A 63 11.10 -7.75 9.99
N VAL A 64 10.29 -6.81 9.49
CA VAL A 64 10.58 -5.37 9.56
C VAL A 64 10.67 -4.93 11.02
N TYR A 65 9.69 -5.32 11.84
CA TYR A 65 9.61 -4.98 13.24
C TYR A 65 10.77 -5.58 14.04
N GLY A 66 11.08 -6.87 13.87
CA GLY A 66 12.19 -7.51 14.55
C GLY A 66 13.54 -6.83 14.24
N LEU A 67 13.75 -6.45 12.98
CA LEU A 67 14.95 -5.71 12.58
C LEU A 67 14.98 -4.28 13.16
N ALA A 68 13.85 -3.57 13.15
CA ALA A 68 13.74 -2.25 13.73
C ALA A 68 14.00 -2.26 15.25
N CYS A 69 13.43 -3.23 15.98
CA CYS A 69 13.70 -3.45 17.40
C CYS A 69 15.19 -3.69 17.66
N HIS A 70 15.82 -4.54 16.84
CA HIS A 70 17.24 -4.82 16.96
C HIS A 70 18.13 -3.59 16.75
N LEU A 71 17.78 -2.71 15.81
CA LEU A 71 18.60 -1.54 15.48
C LEU A 71 18.33 -0.32 16.39
N LEU A 72 17.07 -0.07 16.72
CA LEU A 72 16.66 1.15 17.45
C LEU A 72 16.67 0.98 18.97
N GLN A 73 16.61 -0.27 19.46
CA GLN A 73 16.59 -0.63 20.88
C GLN A 73 15.47 0.07 21.69
N ARG A 74 14.41 0.51 21.00
CA ARG A 74 13.24 1.17 21.57
C ARG A 74 11.99 0.68 20.86
N VAL A 75 11.05 0.13 21.63
CA VAL A 75 9.83 -0.50 21.12
C VAL A 75 8.97 0.49 20.34
N GLY A 76 8.63 1.64 20.93
CA GLY A 76 7.78 2.64 20.25
C GLY A 76 8.38 3.14 18.94
N GLU A 77 9.68 3.43 18.90
CA GLU A 77 10.32 3.86 17.64
C GLU A 77 10.38 2.76 16.59
N ALA A 78 10.44 1.49 17.00
CA ALA A 78 10.39 0.35 16.10
C ALA A 78 8.98 0.13 15.52
N GLU A 79 7.93 0.34 16.31
CA GLU A 79 6.54 0.33 15.85
C GLU A 79 6.30 1.43 14.80
N ASP A 80 6.70 2.67 15.14
CA ASP A 80 6.60 3.82 14.24
C ASP A 80 7.42 3.59 12.96
N LEU A 81 8.62 3.01 13.07
CA LEU A 81 9.42 2.69 11.89
C LEU A 81 8.71 1.68 11.01
N THR A 82 8.15 0.63 11.61
CA THR A 82 7.48 -0.43 10.87
C THR A 82 6.34 0.14 10.04
N GLN A 83 5.51 1.00 10.65
CA GLN A 83 4.44 1.70 9.93
C GLN A 83 4.99 2.55 8.78
N ASP A 84 6.03 3.36 9.04
CA ASP A 84 6.69 4.19 8.02
C ASP A 84 7.24 3.37 6.85
N ILE A 85 7.78 2.17 7.10
CA ILE A 85 8.29 1.29 6.05
C ILE A 85 7.18 0.83 5.12
N PHE A 86 6.02 0.43 5.63
CA PHE A 86 4.90 0.01 4.79
C PHE A 86 4.22 1.18 4.08
N LEU A 87 4.15 2.35 4.72
CA LEU A 87 3.75 3.59 4.06
C LEU A 87 4.71 3.96 2.92
N ALA A 88 6.02 3.85 3.15
CA ALA A 88 7.02 4.07 2.12
C ALA A 88 6.93 3.04 0.99
N LEU A 89 6.66 1.77 1.31
CA LEU A 89 6.46 0.71 0.34
C LEU A 89 5.31 1.06 -0.62
N SER A 90 4.18 1.56 -0.11
CA SER A 90 3.02 1.96 -0.93
C SER A 90 3.31 3.10 -1.93
N ARG A 91 4.41 3.83 -1.73
CA ARG A 91 4.87 4.93 -2.59
C ARG A 91 6.16 4.59 -3.34
N SER A 92 6.65 3.37 -3.20
CA SER A 92 7.94 2.96 -3.74
C SER A 92 7.84 2.51 -5.20
N THR A 93 9.00 2.36 -5.84
CA THR A 93 9.17 1.80 -7.19
C THR A 93 9.89 0.46 -7.12
N TYR A 94 9.52 -0.40 -6.18
CA TYR A 94 10.08 -1.75 -6.05
C TYR A 94 9.97 -2.52 -7.38
N ASP A 95 11.09 -3.09 -7.81
CA ASP A 95 11.20 -3.93 -9.01
C ASP A 95 11.56 -5.36 -8.61
N PRO A 96 10.64 -6.33 -8.77
CA PRO A 96 10.89 -7.74 -8.49
C PRO A 96 12.07 -8.35 -9.26
N ARG A 97 12.47 -7.77 -10.39
CA ARG A 97 13.63 -8.23 -11.18
C ARG A 97 14.97 -7.90 -10.51
N ARG A 98 14.99 -6.90 -9.61
CA ARG A 98 16.19 -6.48 -8.88
C ARG A 98 16.36 -7.21 -7.54
N GLY A 99 15.38 -8.00 -7.12
CA GLY A 99 15.45 -8.79 -5.90
C GLY A 99 14.09 -9.03 -5.26
N SER A 100 14.06 -9.87 -4.23
CA SER A 100 12.84 -10.16 -3.48
C SER A 100 12.39 -8.95 -2.65
N LEU A 101 11.08 -8.87 -2.40
CA LEU A 101 10.50 -7.82 -1.56
C LEU A 101 11.08 -7.86 -0.14
N ARG A 102 11.31 -9.07 0.39
CA ARG A 102 11.98 -9.28 1.68
C ARG A 102 13.36 -8.60 1.75
N THR A 103 14.18 -8.75 0.71
CA THR A 103 15.50 -8.10 0.64
C THR A 103 15.36 -6.58 0.57
N PHE A 104 14.44 -6.08 -0.26
CA PHE A 104 14.16 -4.66 -0.37
C PHE A 104 13.73 -4.05 0.99
N LEU A 105 12.79 -4.69 1.69
CA LEU A 105 12.32 -4.24 3.01
C LEU A 105 13.43 -4.27 4.06
N THR A 106 14.28 -5.30 4.04
CA THR A 106 15.45 -5.38 4.94
C THR A 106 16.38 -4.19 4.75
N VAL A 107 16.72 -3.86 3.50
CA VAL A 107 17.60 -2.72 3.18
C VAL A 107 16.96 -1.40 3.57
N LEU A 108 15.69 -1.19 3.22
CA LEU A 108 14.96 0.03 3.54
C LEU A 108 14.85 0.26 5.05
N THR A 109 14.51 -0.80 5.80
CA THR A 109 14.43 -0.77 7.28
C THR A 109 15.75 -0.39 7.90
N ARG A 110 16.85 -1.00 7.44
CA ARG A 110 18.20 -0.67 7.92
C ARG A 110 18.56 0.79 7.63
N SER A 111 18.35 1.25 6.40
CA SER A 111 18.63 2.64 6.01
C SER A 111 17.90 3.62 6.91
N ARG A 112 16.58 3.47 7.04
CA ARG A 112 15.75 4.36 7.86
C ARG A 112 16.06 4.29 9.35
N SER A 113 16.44 3.10 9.85
CA SER A 113 16.92 2.97 11.24
C SER A 113 18.19 3.78 11.47
N LEU A 114 19.17 3.69 10.56
CA LEU A 114 20.41 4.44 10.65
C LEU A 114 20.18 5.96 10.53
N ASP A 115 19.27 6.39 9.65
CA ASP A 115 18.91 7.80 9.52
C ASP A 115 18.32 8.35 10.82
N ARG A 116 17.42 7.59 11.48
CA ARG A 116 16.88 7.96 12.79
C ARG A 116 17.95 8.00 13.87
N LEU A 117 18.83 7.00 13.94
CA LEU A 117 19.94 6.97 14.92
C LEU A 117 20.87 8.18 14.75
N ARG A 118 21.16 8.58 13.51
CA ARG A 118 21.95 9.78 13.20
C ARG A 118 21.27 11.06 13.65
N SER A 119 19.94 11.15 13.49
CA SER A 119 19.18 12.35 13.92
C SER A 119 19.10 12.54 15.44
N ARG A 120 19.48 11.53 16.23
CA ARG A 120 19.55 11.61 17.70
C ARG A 120 20.89 12.18 18.21
N GLN A 121 21.92 12.23 17.36
CA GLN A 121 23.26 12.74 17.68
C GLN A 121 23.34 14.23 17.37
#